data_AF-A0A1W5D262-F1
#
_entry.id   AF-A0A1W5D262-F1
#
_cell.length_a   1.000
_cell.length_b   1.000
_cell.length_c   1.000
_cell.angle_alpha   90.00
_cell.angle_beta   90.00
_cell.angle_gamma   90.00
#
_symmetry.space_group_name_H-M   'P 1'
#
loop_
_entity.id
_entity.type
_entity.pdbx_description
1 polymer ?
#
loop_
_entity_poly.entity_id
_entity_poly.type
_entity_poly.pdbx_seq_one_letter_code
_entity_poly.pdbx_strand_id
1 'polypeptide(L)'
;MPLCPSSVPVKFGDGWLDKMALDKVLRTPKEMTIKEIDAVVADWVRGAVVAKEAGFAKYFRSRVGMADAIQSGACQLIGLGRTAVLDPDISKSILLNPSVPDDVAFAPSHIVKGQWFAKLIPVKVIGSCLAIQFFYHNMRRLGNGLKSDRDVSIPSIVFHGIVETFQTGLLQAMERVLQSLPLAGKAKGE
;
A
#
# COMPACT_ATOMS: atom_id res chain seq x y z
N MET A 1 -4.39 -4.34 21.13
CA MET A 1 -4.06 -2.91 20.99
C MET A 1 -2.82 -2.84 20.12
N PRO A 2 -2.77 -1.99 19.08
CA PRO A 2 -1.56 -1.89 18.25
C PRO A 2 -0.37 -1.52 19.14
N LEU A 3 0.74 -2.26 19.00
CA LEU A 3 2.01 -1.99 19.68
C LEU A 3 2.79 -0.98 18.85
N CYS A 4 3.36 0.03 19.50
CA CYS A 4 4.14 1.07 18.86
C CYS A 4 5.34 1.45 19.74
N PRO A 5 6.50 1.80 19.17
CA PRO A 5 7.62 2.38 19.92
C PRO A 5 7.28 3.69 20.64
N SER A 6 6.14 4.31 20.33
CA SER A 6 5.67 5.54 20.92
C SER A 6 4.18 5.45 21.25
N SER A 7 3.80 5.91 22.46
CA SER A 7 2.41 6.08 22.88
C SER A 7 1.79 7.42 22.43
N VAL A 8 2.53 8.24 21.67
CA VAL A 8 2.05 9.55 21.25
C VAL A 8 0.91 9.38 20.24
N PRO A 9 -0.30 9.90 20.53
CA PRO A 9 -1.42 9.82 19.60
C PRO A 9 -1.15 10.70 18.37
N VAL A 10 -1.63 10.26 17.22
CA VAL A 10 -1.53 11.02 15.97
C VAL A 10 -2.34 12.32 16.13
N LYS A 11 -1.72 13.49 16.03
CA LYS A 11 -2.45 14.78 16.02
C LYS A 11 -2.95 15.07 14.60
N PHE A 12 -4.26 15.22 14.41
CA PHE A 12 -4.89 15.57 13.13
C PHE A 12 -5.80 16.77 13.33
N GLY A 13 -5.43 17.92 12.73
CA GLY A 13 -6.24 19.14 12.70
C GLY A 13 -6.73 19.66 14.07
N ASP A 14 -7.42 20.79 14.05
CA ASP A 14 -8.15 21.30 15.22
C ASP A 14 -9.67 21.16 15.06
N GLY A 15 -10.13 20.59 13.94
CA GLY A 15 -11.53 20.37 13.63
C GLY A 15 -12.22 19.39 14.58
N TRP A 16 -13.49 19.65 14.90
CA TRP A 16 -14.26 18.82 15.82
C TRP A 16 -14.59 17.42 15.25
N LEU A 17 -14.77 17.32 13.93
CA LEU A 17 -14.92 16.03 13.23
C LEU A 17 -13.61 15.22 13.23
N ASP A 18 -12.45 15.89 13.12
CA ASP A 18 -11.14 15.25 13.13
C ASP A 18 -10.92 14.53 14.47
N LYS A 19 -11.25 15.19 15.59
CA LYS A 19 -11.12 14.62 16.94
C LYS A 19 -12.03 13.39 17.15
N MET A 20 -13.24 13.40 16.60
CA MET A 20 -14.20 12.31 16.78
C MET A 20 -13.89 11.09 15.90
N ALA A 21 -13.37 11.29 14.69
CA ALA A 21 -12.93 10.21 13.81
C ALA A 21 -11.65 9.53 14.34
N LEU A 22 -10.76 10.31 14.95
CA LEU A 22 -9.45 9.84 15.40
C LEU A 22 -9.51 8.85 16.56
N ASP A 23 -10.30 9.17 17.60
CA ASP A 23 -10.34 8.40 18.84
C ASP A 23 -10.92 6.99 18.63
N LYS A 24 -11.94 6.89 17.77
CA LYS A 24 -12.61 5.62 17.46
C LYS A 24 -11.86 4.75 16.46
N VAL A 25 -11.15 5.36 15.49
CA VAL A 25 -10.50 4.60 14.41
C VAL A 25 -9.06 4.22 14.77
N LEU A 26 -8.28 5.15 15.34
CA LEU A 26 -6.84 4.93 15.48
C LEU A 26 -6.46 4.32 16.82
N ARG A 27 -7.21 4.61 17.91
CA ARG A 27 -6.87 4.28 19.32
C ARG A 27 -5.45 4.74 19.71
N THR A 28 -5.22 5.07 20.97
CA THR A 28 -3.83 5.27 21.42
C THR A 28 -3.12 3.91 21.35
N PRO A 29 -1.98 3.76 20.68
CA PRO A 29 -1.23 2.51 20.70
C PRO A 29 -0.56 2.30 22.05
N LYS A 30 -0.35 1.03 22.43
CA LYS A 30 0.39 0.70 23.66
C LYS A 30 1.88 0.91 23.37
N GLU A 31 2.56 1.62 24.28
CA GLU A 31 4.01 1.78 24.21
C GLU A 31 4.71 0.42 24.40
N MET A 32 5.66 0.16 23.52
CA MET A 32 6.54 -1.01 23.63
C MET A 32 7.62 -0.76 24.68
N THR A 33 7.89 -1.77 25.48
CA THR A 33 9.09 -1.82 26.29
C THR A 33 10.34 -2.00 25.41
N ILE A 34 11.50 -1.60 25.91
CA ILE A 34 12.78 -1.82 25.21
C ILE A 34 12.97 -3.30 24.84
N LYS A 35 12.57 -4.23 25.72
CA LYS A 35 12.63 -5.67 25.43
C LYS A 35 11.74 -6.09 24.26
N GLU A 36 10.53 -5.53 24.15
CA GLU A 36 9.63 -5.78 23.01
C GLU A 36 10.23 -5.18 21.73
N ILE A 37 10.88 -4.01 21.81
CA ILE A 37 11.57 -3.40 20.66
C ILE A 37 12.73 -4.29 20.20
N ASP A 38 13.58 -4.73 21.13
CA ASP A 38 14.71 -5.62 20.83
C ASP A 38 14.23 -6.94 20.21
N ALA A 39 13.13 -7.49 20.71
CA ALA A 39 12.52 -8.70 20.14
C ALA A 39 12.07 -8.50 18.70
N VAL A 40 11.37 -7.39 18.41
CA VAL A 40 10.92 -7.05 17.05
C VAL A 40 12.11 -6.78 16.11
N VAL A 41 13.15 -6.10 16.58
CA VAL A 41 14.39 -5.91 15.81
C VAL A 41 15.04 -7.25 15.51
N ALA A 42 15.11 -8.14 16.49
CA ALA A 42 15.68 -9.48 16.31
C ALA A 42 14.84 -10.32 15.32
N ASP A 43 13.51 -10.24 15.36
CA ASP A 43 12.62 -10.88 14.37
C ASP A 43 12.86 -10.34 12.96
N TRP A 44 13.03 -9.03 12.84
CA TRP A 44 13.32 -8.38 11.55
C TRP A 44 14.66 -8.84 10.98
N VAL A 45 15.70 -8.90 11.82
CA VAL A 45 17.03 -9.41 11.43
C VAL A 45 16.94 -10.87 11.03
N ARG A 46 16.23 -11.71 11.80
CA ARG A 46 16.00 -13.12 11.44
C ARG A 46 15.34 -13.25 10.07
N GLY A 47 14.29 -12.48 9.81
CA GLY A 47 13.62 -12.46 8.49
C GLY A 47 14.56 -12.03 7.36
N ALA A 48 15.42 -11.03 7.60
CA ALA A 48 16.40 -10.58 6.61
C ALA A 48 17.48 -11.63 6.34
N VAL A 49 17.94 -12.35 7.37
CA VAL A 49 18.88 -13.49 7.21
C VAL A 49 18.23 -14.60 6.40
N VAL A 50 17.00 -15.00 6.72
CA VAL A 50 16.26 -16.01 5.96
C VAL A 50 16.07 -15.59 4.50
N ALA A 51 15.70 -14.33 4.24
CA ALA A 51 15.56 -13.82 2.88
C ALA A 51 16.91 -13.85 2.12
N LYS A 52 18.02 -13.50 2.78
CA LYS A 52 19.36 -13.56 2.21
C LYS A 52 19.78 -15.01 1.91
N GLU A 53 19.58 -15.93 2.86
CA GLU A 53 19.93 -17.34 2.71
C GLU A 53 19.08 -18.05 1.65
N ALA A 54 17.81 -17.66 1.52
CA ALA A 54 16.94 -18.09 0.43
C ALA A 54 17.38 -17.50 -0.93
N GLY A 55 18.38 -16.61 -0.95
CA GLY A 55 18.89 -16.02 -2.18
C GLY A 55 18.02 -14.92 -2.75
N PHE A 56 17.22 -14.24 -1.93
CA PHE A 56 16.32 -13.19 -2.41
C PHE A 56 17.07 -11.87 -2.63
N ALA A 57 17.10 -11.38 -3.87
CA ALA A 57 17.61 -10.04 -4.18
C ALA A 57 16.51 -9.00 -4.38
N LYS A 58 16.96 -7.77 -4.15
CA LYS A 58 16.24 -6.53 -4.37
C LYS A 58 15.86 -6.32 -5.84
N TYR A 59 14.95 -5.37 -6.00
CA TYR A 59 14.30 -5.00 -7.24
C TYR A 59 15.27 -4.65 -8.37
N PHE A 60 15.24 -5.40 -9.47
CA PHE A 60 15.95 -5.06 -10.70
C PHE A 60 15.01 -4.49 -11.75
N ARG A 61 15.57 -3.63 -12.60
CA ARG A 61 14.82 -2.99 -13.68
C ARG A 61 15.27 -3.42 -15.07
N SER A 62 16.35 -4.17 -15.20
CA SER A 62 16.94 -4.56 -16.49
C SER A 62 17.12 -6.06 -16.55
N ARG A 63 16.91 -6.68 -17.71
CA ARG A 63 17.26 -8.10 -17.92
C ARG A 63 18.73 -8.39 -17.61
N VAL A 64 19.64 -7.58 -18.13
CA VAL A 64 21.09 -7.76 -17.95
C VAL A 64 21.46 -7.75 -16.46
N GLY A 65 21.01 -6.75 -15.70
CA GLY A 65 21.29 -6.68 -14.27
C GLY A 65 20.70 -7.86 -13.46
N MET A 66 19.56 -8.42 -13.87
CA MET A 66 19.04 -9.65 -13.25
C MET A 66 19.89 -10.86 -13.57
N ALA A 67 20.28 -11.02 -14.84
CA ALA A 67 21.11 -12.13 -15.29
C ALA A 67 22.49 -12.10 -14.60
N ASP A 68 23.11 -10.93 -14.51
CA ASP A 68 24.39 -10.71 -13.83
C ASP A 68 24.29 -11.04 -12.32
N ALA A 69 23.22 -10.61 -11.65
CA ALA A 69 23.01 -10.92 -10.23
C ALA A 69 22.85 -12.42 -9.96
N ILE A 70 22.22 -13.15 -10.87
CA ILE A 70 22.10 -14.62 -10.78
C ILE A 70 23.45 -15.27 -11.11
N GLN A 71 24.10 -14.87 -12.20
CA GLN A 71 25.33 -15.50 -12.69
C GLN A 71 26.53 -15.27 -11.76
N SER A 72 26.63 -14.08 -11.16
CA SER A 72 27.63 -13.76 -10.14
C SER A 72 27.40 -14.47 -8.80
N GLY A 73 26.26 -15.17 -8.63
CA GLY A 73 25.87 -15.80 -7.37
C GLY A 73 25.43 -14.82 -6.29
N ALA A 74 25.22 -13.55 -6.64
CA ALA A 74 24.73 -12.53 -5.69
C ALA A 74 23.33 -12.87 -5.15
N CYS A 75 22.52 -13.60 -5.93
CA CYS A 75 21.21 -14.09 -5.52
C CYS A 75 20.72 -15.25 -6.40
N GLN A 76 19.75 -16.01 -5.89
CA GLN A 76 19.09 -17.11 -6.60
C GLN A 76 17.67 -16.73 -7.07
N LEU A 77 17.08 -15.67 -6.51
CA LEU A 77 15.72 -15.23 -6.75
C LEU A 77 15.67 -13.71 -6.94
N ILE A 78 14.90 -13.26 -7.93
CA ILE A 78 14.72 -11.83 -8.25
C ILE A 78 13.29 -11.39 -7.90
N GLY A 79 13.17 -10.39 -7.04
CA GLY A 79 11.88 -9.78 -6.69
C GLY A 79 11.40 -8.72 -7.69
N LEU A 80 10.12 -8.79 -8.07
CA LEU A 80 9.47 -7.86 -9.03
C LEU A 80 8.35 -6.97 -8.44
N GLY A 81 8.21 -6.81 -7.11
CA GLY A 81 7.38 -5.76 -6.42
C GLY A 81 6.84 -4.53 -7.23
N ARG A 82 7.46 -3.33 -7.15
CA ARG A 82 6.99 -2.09 -7.79
C ARG A 82 6.76 -2.12 -9.31
N THR A 83 7.56 -2.79 -10.13
CA THR A 83 7.25 -2.89 -11.59
C THR A 83 6.11 -3.86 -11.84
N ALA A 84 5.97 -4.97 -11.11
CA ALA A 84 4.83 -5.87 -11.27
C ALA A 84 3.50 -5.18 -10.91
N VAL A 85 3.53 -4.19 -10.00
CA VAL A 85 2.37 -3.33 -9.71
C VAL A 85 1.97 -2.48 -10.92
N LEU A 86 2.93 -2.09 -11.76
CA LEU A 86 2.69 -1.20 -12.92
C LEU A 86 2.44 -1.97 -14.22
N ASP A 87 3.08 -3.13 -14.34
CA ASP A 87 2.96 -4.03 -15.46
C ASP A 87 3.10 -5.47 -14.94
N PRO A 88 1.98 -6.14 -14.62
CA PRO A 88 1.98 -7.52 -14.12
C PRO A 88 2.56 -8.53 -15.12
N ASP A 89 2.47 -8.22 -16.42
CA ASP A 89 2.94 -9.08 -17.50
C ASP A 89 4.40 -8.83 -17.88
N ILE A 90 5.09 -7.93 -17.15
CA ILE A 90 6.46 -7.48 -17.47
C ILE A 90 7.46 -8.61 -17.67
N SER A 91 7.30 -9.71 -16.92
CA SER A 91 8.15 -10.90 -17.05
C SER A 91 8.04 -11.50 -18.45
N LYS A 92 6.83 -11.60 -18.99
CA LYS A 92 6.55 -12.22 -20.29
C LYS A 92 6.75 -11.25 -21.44
N SER A 93 6.40 -9.98 -21.25
CA SER A 93 6.43 -8.98 -22.32
C SER A 93 7.84 -8.49 -22.61
N ILE A 94 8.65 -8.27 -21.56
CA ILE A 94 9.96 -7.62 -21.67
C ILE A 94 11.06 -8.48 -21.06
N LEU A 95 10.97 -8.89 -19.79
CA LEU A 95 12.15 -9.38 -19.08
C LEU A 95 12.64 -10.75 -19.55
N LEU A 96 11.74 -11.65 -19.92
CA LEU A 96 12.06 -13.00 -20.40
C LEU A 96 11.79 -13.17 -21.91
N ASN A 97 11.43 -12.09 -22.62
CA ASN A 97 11.08 -12.12 -24.03
C ASN A 97 12.33 -12.02 -24.93
N PRO A 98 12.78 -13.10 -25.59
CA PRO A 98 14.01 -13.07 -26.40
C PRO A 98 13.93 -12.12 -27.59
N SER A 99 12.72 -11.77 -28.03
CA SER A 99 12.49 -10.83 -29.14
C SER A 99 12.79 -9.37 -28.76
N VAL A 100 12.87 -9.06 -27.46
CA VAL A 100 13.26 -7.74 -26.97
C VAL A 100 14.77 -7.73 -26.74
N PRO A 101 15.54 -6.87 -27.44
CA PRO A 101 16.98 -6.74 -27.24
C PRO A 101 17.35 -6.33 -25.82
N ASP A 102 18.50 -6.80 -25.34
CA ASP A 102 18.93 -6.64 -23.94
C ASP A 102 19.19 -5.19 -23.51
N ASP A 103 19.58 -4.34 -24.46
CA ASP A 103 19.83 -2.90 -24.28
C ASP A 103 18.54 -2.08 -24.05
N VAL A 104 17.38 -2.64 -24.42
CA VAL A 104 16.07 -2.01 -24.22
C VAL A 104 15.15 -2.83 -23.31
N ALA A 105 15.60 -3.97 -22.80
CA ALA A 105 14.85 -4.85 -21.91
C ALA A 105 14.75 -4.30 -20.47
N PHE A 106 14.11 -3.13 -20.35
CA PHE A 106 13.92 -2.42 -19.09
C PHE A 106 12.46 -2.40 -18.65
N ALA A 107 12.25 -2.80 -17.40
CA ALA A 107 11.08 -2.47 -16.62
C ALA A 107 10.82 -0.96 -16.66
N PRO A 108 9.61 -0.53 -17.01
CA PRO A 108 9.40 0.86 -17.39
C PRO A 108 9.34 1.77 -16.15
N SER A 109 9.85 2.99 -16.28
CA SER A 109 9.80 3.99 -15.21
C SER A 109 8.40 4.58 -15.10
N HIS A 110 8.07 5.04 -13.89
CA HIS A 110 6.89 5.84 -13.66
C HIS A 110 7.36 7.17 -13.10
N ILE A 111 6.76 8.23 -13.59
CA ILE A 111 6.89 9.57 -13.02
C ILE A 111 5.58 9.77 -12.27
N VAL A 112 5.64 9.86 -10.95
CA VAL A 112 4.44 10.11 -10.16
C VAL A 112 4.00 11.55 -10.42
N LYS A 113 2.94 11.74 -11.22
CA LYS A 113 2.42 13.06 -11.58
C LYS A 113 1.71 13.71 -10.39
N GLY A 114 1.83 15.02 -10.27
CA GLY A 114 1.10 15.79 -9.25
C GLY A 114 1.77 15.86 -7.88
N GLN A 115 3.08 15.58 -7.78
CA GLN A 115 3.84 15.71 -6.53
C GLN A 115 3.81 17.14 -5.94
N TRP A 116 3.56 18.16 -6.76
CA TRP A 116 3.35 19.53 -6.29
C TRP A 116 2.21 19.64 -5.28
N PHE A 117 1.20 18.76 -5.36
CA PHE A 117 0.06 18.72 -4.44
C PHE A 117 0.47 18.37 -3.01
N ALA A 118 1.58 17.65 -2.81
CA ALA A 118 2.10 17.34 -1.48
C ALA A 118 2.45 18.60 -0.68
N LYS A 119 2.77 19.72 -1.36
CA LYS A 119 3.07 21.01 -0.72
C LYS A 119 1.83 21.76 -0.22
N LEU A 120 0.65 21.43 -0.74
CA LEU A 120 -0.62 22.06 -0.35
C LEU A 120 -1.30 21.36 0.83
N ILE A 121 -0.89 20.13 1.14
CA ILE A 121 -1.46 19.38 2.26
C ILE A 121 -0.73 19.78 3.55
N PRO A 122 -1.41 20.37 4.55
CA PRO A 122 -0.77 20.92 5.75
C PRO A 122 -0.16 19.88 6.70
N VAL A 123 -0.28 18.58 6.41
CA VAL A 123 0.19 17.49 7.28
C VAL A 123 1.50 16.92 6.74
N LYS A 124 2.62 17.30 7.34
CA LYS A 124 3.99 16.82 7.00
C LYS A 124 4.12 15.29 6.91
N VAL A 125 3.26 14.53 7.59
CA VAL A 125 3.26 13.06 7.61
C VAL A 125 2.59 12.44 6.37
N ILE A 126 1.63 13.14 5.76
CA ILE A 126 0.89 12.62 4.59
C ILE A 126 1.75 12.68 3.32
N GLY A 127 2.58 13.71 3.17
CA GLY A 127 3.40 13.96 1.99
C GLY A 127 4.31 12.78 1.58
N SER A 128 4.98 12.15 2.56
CA SER A 128 5.85 10.98 2.33
C SER A 128 5.09 9.71 1.93
N CYS A 129 3.80 9.61 2.27
CA CYS A 129 2.95 8.49 1.87
C CYS A 129 2.31 8.67 0.49
N LEU A 130 2.24 9.88 -0.07
CA LEU A 130 1.52 10.11 -1.34
C LEU A 130 2.11 9.34 -2.52
N ALA A 131 3.44 9.25 -2.62
CA ALA A 131 4.08 8.42 -3.65
C ALA A 131 3.77 6.93 -3.46
N ILE A 132 3.56 6.47 -2.22
CA ILE A 132 3.17 5.09 -1.92
C ILE A 132 1.70 4.86 -2.28
N GLN A 133 0.84 5.87 -2.11
CA GLN A 133 -0.58 5.80 -2.51
C GLN A 133 -0.77 5.51 -4.00
N PHE A 134 0.13 6.00 -4.87
CA PHE A 134 0.12 5.65 -6.29
C PHE A 134 0.25 4.14 -6.51
N PHE A 135 1.15 3.47 -5.78
CA PHE A 135 1.29 2.01 -5.86
C PHE A 135 0.13 1.29 -5.18
N TYR A 136 -0.33 1.75 -4.02
CA TYR A 136 -1.49 1.15 -3.35
C TYR A 136 -2.76 1.22 -4.21
N HIS A 137 -2.98 2.35 -4.88
CA HIS A 137 -4.09 2.51 -5.82
C HIS A 137 -4.01 1.46 -6.92
N ASN A 138 -2.84 1.29 -7.53
CA ASN A 138 -2.61 0.30 -8.58
C ASN A 138 -2.74 -1.14 -8.08
N MET A 139 -2.22 -1.46 -6.89
CA MET A 139 -2.40 -2.78 -6.28
C MET A 139 -3.87 -3.09 -6.02
N ARG A 140 -4.66 -2.12 -5.54
CA ARG A 140 -6.10 -2.28 -5.32
C ARG A 140 -6.85 -2.48 -6.64
N ARG A 141 -6.49 -1.74 -7.69
CA ARG A 141 -7.03 -1.95 -9.04
C ARG A 141 -6.77 -3.37 -9.53
N LEU A 142 -5.53 -3.84 -9.44
CA LEU A 142 -5.16 -5.20 -9.82
C LEU A 142 -5.93 -6.24 -9.00
N GLY A 143 -6.07 -6.04 -7.68
CA GLY A 143 -6.88 -6.91 -6.82
C GLY A 143 -8.36 -6.98 -7.23
N ASN A 144 -8.88 -5.91 -7.83
CA ASN A 144 -10.23 -5.85 -8.38
C ASN A 144 -10.32 -6.32 -9.86
N GLY A 145 -9.25 -6.90 -10.41
CA GLY A 145 -9.20 -7.35 -11.81
C GLY A 145 -9.05 -6.23 -12.85
N LEU A 146 -8.79 -4.99 -12.40
CA LEU A 146 -8.54 -3.85 -13.28
C LEU A 146 -7.05 -3.73 -13.63
N LYS A 147 -6.75 -3.22 -14.83
CA LYS A 147 -5.37 -2.93 -15.22
C LYS A 147 -4.78 -1.79 -14.39
N SER A 148 -3.46 -1.83 -14.21
CA SER A 148 -2.71 -0.71 -13.63
C SER A 148 -2.89 0.55 -14.49
N ASP A 149 -3.15 1.66 -13.82
CA ASP A 149 -3.15 2.99 -14.39
C ASP A 149 -1.84 3.69 -14.01
N ARG A 150 -1.01 3.94 -15.02
CA ARG A 150 0.35 4.47 -14.86
C ARG A 150 0.39 5.99 -14.96
N ASP A 151 -0.68 6.60 -15.48
CA ASP A 151 -0.78 8.04 -15.71
C ASP A 151 -1.60 8.76 -14.64
N VAL A 152 -2.22 8.00 -13.73
CA VAL A 152 -2.98 8.54 -12.61
C VAL A 152 -2.12 9.50 -11.76
N SER A 153 -2.70 10.66 -11.45
CA SER A 153 -2.04 11.70 -10.66
C SER A 153 -2.43 11.60 -9.18
N ILE A 154 -1.55 12.10 -8.31
CA ILE A 154 -1.80 12.11 -6.86
C ILE A 154 -3.12 12.83 -6.48
N PRO A 155 -3.46 14.02 -7.03
CA PRO A 155 -4.73 14.67 -6.71
C PRO A 155 -5.95 13.81 -7.04
N SER A 156 -5.92 13.11 -8.19
CA SER A 156 -7.00 12.22 -8.60
C SER A 156 -7.15 11.03 -7.63
N ILE A 157 -6.03 10.41 -7.22
CA ILE A 157 -6.06 9.32 -6.23
C ILE A 157 -6.65 9.79 -4.90
N VAL A 158 -6.24 10.96 -4.41
CA VAL A 158 -6.75 11.52 -3.15
C VAL A 158 -8.25 11.82 -3.26
N PHE A 159 -8.68 12.44 -4.37
CA PHE A 159 -10.09 12.74 -4.60
C PHE A 159 -10.94 11.47 -4.66
N HIS A 160 -10.52 10.46 -5.43
CA HIS A 160 -11.22 9.17 -5.48
C HIS A 160 -11.28 8.49 -4.11
N GLY A 161 -10.20 8.54 -3.33
CA GLY A 161 -10.17 8.00 -1.97
C GLY A 161 -11.17 8.69 -1.04
N ILE A 162 -11.30 10.02 -1.13
CA ILE A 162 -12.30 10.79 -0.36
C ILE A 162 -13.71 10.39 -0.78
N VAL A 163 -14.01 10.38 -2.08
CA VAL A 163 -15.35 10.02 -2.60
C VAL A 163 -15.73 8.60 -2.21
N GLU A 164 -14.82 7.63 -2.38
CA GLU A 164 -15.05 6.23 -2.02
C GLU A 164 -15.31 6.07 -0.52
N THR A 165 -14.56 6.79 0.32
CA THR A 165 -14.76 6.79 1.78
C THR A 165 -16.13 7.38 2.15
N PHE A 166 -16.54 8.47 1.50
CA PHE A 166 -17.86 9.06 1.71
C PHE A 166 -18.99 8.14 1.26
N GLN A 167 -18.88 7.52 0.08
CA GLN A 167 -19.87 6.58 -0.43
C GLN A 167 -19.98 5.35 0.47
N THR A 168 -18.85 4.78 0.89
CA THR A 168 -18.83 3.62 1.79
C THR A 168 -19.40 3.98 3.16
N GLY A 169 -19.06 5.16 3.68
CA GLY A 169 -19.61 5.66 4.95
C GLY A 169 -21.12 5.89 4.89
N LEU A 170 -21.63 6.42 3.77
CA LEU A 170 -23.06 6.60 3.54
C LEU A 170 -23.78 5.25 3.42
N LEU A 171 -23.23 4.30 2.66
CA LEU A 171 -23.78 2.95 2.54
C LEU A 171 -23.82 2.23 3.89
N GLN A 172 -22.75 2.30 4.69
CA GLN A 172 -22.73 1.73 6.03
C GLN A 172 -23.71 2.42 6.98
N ALA A 173 -23.89 3.73 6.86
CA ALA A 173 -24.90 4.46 7.63
C ALA A 173 -26.32 4.04 7.20
N MET A 174 -26.58 3.89 5.90
CA MET A 174 -27.86 3.40 5.37
C MET A 174 -28.13 1.96 5.79
N GLU A 175 -27.15 1.06 5.75
CA GLU A 175 -27.27 -0.31 6.27
C GLU A 175 -27.62 -0.33 7.76
N ARG A 176 -26.96 0.51 8.57
CA ARG A 176 -27.28 0.64 10.00
C ARG A 176 -28.69 1.18 10.22
N VAL A 177 -29.13 2.14 9.41
CA VAL A 177 -30.50 2.69 9.47
C VAL A 177 -31.54 1.65 9.04
N LEU A 178 -31.29 0.92 7.94
CA LEU A 178 -32.14 -0.18 7.48
C LEU A 178 -32.24 -1.31 8.51
N GLN A 179 -31.15 -1.68 9.17
CA GLN A 179 -31.14 -2.66 10.25
C GLN A 179 -31.86 -2.15 11.51
N SER A 180 -31.92 -0.83 11.71
CA SER A 180 -32.66 -0.20 12.82
C SER A 180 -34.14 0.05 12.53
N LEU A 181 -34.58 -0.09 11.27
CA LEU A 181 -35.97 0.08 10.87
C LEU A 181 -36.76 -1.21 11.15
N PRO A 182 -37.83 -1.15 11.96
CA PRO A 182 -38.61 -2.33 12.32
C PRO A 182 -39.60 -2.65 11.20
N LEU A 183 -39.23 -3.50 10.24
CA LEU A 183 -40.18 -4.08 9.27
C LEU A 183 -39.93 -5.58 9.06
N ALA A 184 -40.48 -6.37 9.99
CA ALA A 184 -41.48 -7.39 9.72
C ALA A 184 -41.76 -8.10 11.03
N GLY A 185 -42.90 -7.74 11.65
CA GLY A 185 -43.41 -8.44 12.80
C GLY A 185 -43.49 -9.93 12.51
N LYS A 186 -43.00 -10.73 13.47
CA LYS A 186 -43.39 -12.13 13.61
C LYS A 186 -44.92 -12.19 13.56
N ALA A 187 -45.47 -12.60 12.42
CA ALA A 187 -46.84 -13.07 12.37
C ALA A 187 -46.89 -14.36 13.22
N LYS A 188 -47.64 -14.23 14.31
CA LYS A 188 -47.97 -15.25 15.31
C LYS A 188 -48.97 -16.22 14.66
N GLY A 189 -48.75 -17.53 14.80
CA GLY A 189 -49.70 -18.55 14.34
C GLY A 189 -49.30 -19.95 14.79
N GLU A 190 -49.96 -20.39 15.86
CA GLU A 190 -50.16 -21.76 16.40
C GLU A 190 -48.94 -22.61 16.81
#